data_AF-A0A919AA31-F1
#
_entry.id   AF-A0A919AA31-F1
#
_cell.length_a   1.000
_cell.length_b   1.000
_cell.length_c   1.000
_cell.angle_alpha   90.00
_cell.angle_beta   90.00
_cell.angle_gamma   90.00
#
_symmetry.space_group_name_H-M   'P 1'
#
loop_
_entity.id
_entity.type
_entity.pdbx_description
1 polymer ?
#
loop_
_entity_poly.entity_id
_entity_poly.type
_entity_poly.pdbx_seq_one_letter_code
_entity_poly.pdbx_strand_id
1 'polypeptide(L)'
;MDQANPFETPKTFAVHRAEYLVGFAVSTGLIIAHFSEIRWWVWIALFLYIDLIGYIPGAIAFKRSGGRPVHKAYYVLYNVMHSLITQAAVVGLWCWWIGPEWALLAIPWHLSGDRGLFGNFTKSFALPYEPVRHQGYLRLLDDLGLAHPKPVGHTFDPEPVGHLPATARTTAPAAAPAAAAGADAAGAGGLAGATGGERPVSTAAR
;
A
#
# COMPACT_ATOMS: atom_id res chain seq x y z
N MET A 1 -6.64 -3.56 0.35
CA MET A 1 -5.53 -4.49 0.11
C MET A 1 -5.68 -5.06 -1.29
N ASP A 2 -4.89 -6.04 -1.72
CA ASP A 2 -5.00 -6.63 -3.06
C ASP A 2 -5.07 -8.15 -2.98
N GLN A 3 -5.33 -8.80 -4.12
CA GLN A 3 -5.46 -10.25 -4.22
C GLN A 3 -4.17 -11.01 -3.92
N ALA A 4 -3.00 -10.36 -3.99
CA ALA A 4 -1.73 -10.98 -3.63
C ALA A 4 -1.49 -10.91 -2.11
N ASN A 5 -2.01 -9.89 -1.45
CA ASN A 5 -1.79 -9.59 -0.04
C ASN A 5 -3.07 -9.11 0.66
N PRO A 6 -4.09 -9.97 0.82
CA PRO A 6 -5.34 -9.55 1.41
C PRO A 6 -5.25 -9.30 2.92
N PHE A 7 -4.20 -9.79 3.62
CA PHE A 7 -4.07 -9.83 5.09
C PHE A 7 -5.33 -10.31 5.84
N GLU A 8 -6.13 -11.11 5.15
CA GLU A 8 -7.21 -11.93 5.66
C GLU A 8 -6.83 -13.39 5.41
N THR A 9 -7.38 -14.32 6.20
CA THR A 9 -7.23 -15.74 5.87
C THR A 9 -7.89 -16.02 4.52
N PRO A 10 -7.43 -17.03 3.75
CA PRO A 10 -7.99 -17.30 2.43
C PRO A 10 -9.51 -17.51 2.42
N LYS A 11 -10.06 -18.10 3.49
CA LYS A 11 -11.50 -18.31 3.64
C LYS A 11 -12.24 -17.01 3.95
N THR A 12 -11.73 -16.20 4.87
CA THR A 12 -12.31 -14.88 5.17
C THR A 12 -12.31 -14.00 3.92
N PHE A 13 -11.19 -13.97 3.19
CA PHE A 13 -11.08 -13.21 1.95
C PHE A 13 -12.07 -13.68 0.88
N ALA A 14 -12.27 -15.00 0.73
CA ALA A 14 -13.25 -15.53 -0.20
C ALA A 14 -14.69 -15.11 0.15
N VAL A 15 -15.05 -15.11 1.44
CA VAL A 15 -16.37 -14.65 1.90
C VAL A 15 -16.52 -13.15 1.67
N HIS A 16 -15.51 -12.35 2.01
CA HIS A 16 -15.51 -10.90 1.78
C HIS A 16 -15.70 -10.57 0.30
N ARG A 17 -15.01 -11.30 -0.60
CA ARG A 17 -15.23 -11.17 -2.05
C ARG A 17 -16.63 -11.57 -2.49
N ALA A 18 -17.22 -12.60 -1.87
CA ALA A 18 -18.56 -13.07 -2.20
C ALA A 18 -19.62 -12.00 -1.94
N GLU A 19 -19.47 -11.17 -0.90
CA GLU A 19 -20.37 -10.03 -0.64
C GLU A 19 -20.41 -9.07 -1.83
N TYR A 20 -19.25 -8.74 -2.40
CA TYR A 20 -19.17 -7.91 -3.60
C TYR A 20 -19.66 -8.64 -4.86
N LEU A 21 -19.48 -9.95 -4.98
CA LEU A 21 -20.05 -10.71 -6.08
C LEU A 21 -21.59 -10.63 -6.12
N VAL A 22 -22.26 -10.55 -4.96
CA VAL A 22 -23.71 -10.30 -4.91
C VAL A 22 -24.04 -8.93 -5.50
N GLY A 23 -23.33 -7.87 -5.08
CA GLY A 23 -23.51 -6.52 -5.64
C GLY A 23 -23.28 -6.47 -7.16
N PHE A 24 -22.26 -7.19 -7.63
CA PHE A 24 -21.97 -7.34 -9.06
C PHE A 24 -23.08 -8.07 -9.81
N ALA A 25 -23.57 -9.19 -9.27
CA ALA A 25 -24.64 -9.98 -9.88
C ALA A 25 -25.97 -9.21 -9.96
N VAL A 26 -26.35 -8.51 -8.87
CA VAL A 26 -27.55 -7.66 -8.85
C VAL A 26 -27.43 -6.52 -9.86
N SER A 27 -26.29 -5.81 -9.88
CA SER A 27 -26.05 -4.74 -10.84
C SER A 27 -26.10 -5.25 -12.28
N THR A 28 -25.53 -6.42 -12.55
CA THR A 28 -25.58 -7.06 -13.88
C THR A 28 -27.02 -7.41 -14.27
N GLY A 29 -27.80 -7.99 -13.37
CA GLY A 29 -29.21 -8.30 -13.61
C GLY A 29 -30.04 -7.06 -13.95
N LEU A 30 -29.83 -5.96 -13.22
CA LEU A 30 -30.50 -4.69 -13.49
C LEU A 30 -30.05 -4.06 -14.81
N ILE A 31 -28.76 -4.15 -15.16
CA ILE A 31 -28.25 -3.69 -16.46
C ILE A 31 -28.91 -4.45 -17.61
N ILE A 32 -29.07 -5.77 -17.47
CA ILE A 32 -29.74 -6.60 -18.48
C ILE A 32 -31.23 -6.23 -18.56
N ALA A 33 -31.91 -6.10 -17.42
CA ALA A 33 -33.34 -5.78 -17.37
C ALA A 33 -33.67 -4.41 -17.97
N HIS A 34 -32.78 -3.42 -17.81
CA HIS A 34 -32.96 -2.04 -18.28
C HIS A 34 -32.03 -1.65 -19.42
N PHE A 35 -31.56 -2.64 -20.21
CA PHE A 35 -30.51 -2.46 -21.21
C PHE A 35 -30.78 -1.32 -22.22
N SER A 36 -32.03 -1.19 -22.66
CA SER A 36 -32.45 -0.14 -23.61
C SER A 36 -32.69 1.22 -22.97
N GLU A 37 -32.84 1.28 -21.65
CA GLU A 37 -33.06 2.52 -20.89
C GLU A 37 -31.74 3.15 -20.42
N ILE A 38 -30.64 2.40 -20.51
CA ILE A 38 -29.31 2.88 -20.13
C ILE A 38 -28.80 3.86 -21.18
N ARG A 39 -28.45 5.07 -20.71
CA ARG A 39 -27.63 6.01 -21.46
C ARG A 39 -26.19 5.50 -21.51
N TRP A 40 -25.89 4.64 -22.48
CA TRP A 40 -24.62 3.91 -22.57
C TRP A 40 -23.38 4.79 -22.55
N TRP A 41 -23.41 5.96 -23.17
CA TRP A 41 -22.28 6.90 -23.17
C TRP A 41 -21.98 7.42 -21.76
N VAL A 42 -23.02 7.66 -20.95
CA VAL A 42 -22.86 8.03 -19.53
C VAL A 42 -22.36 6.85 -18.73
N TRP A 43 -22.95 5.67 -18.94
CA TRP A 43 -22.53 4.44 -18.25
C TRP A 43 -21.04 4.16 -18.49
N ILE A 44 -20.59 4.24 -19.74
CA ILE A 44 -19.18 4.04 -20.12
C ILE A 44 -18.29 5.10 -19.48
N ALA A 45 -18.70 6.37 -19.48
CA ALA A 45 -17.94 7.44 -18.82
C ALA A 45 -17.82 7.20 -17.30
N LEU A 46 -18.92 6.82 -16.64
CA LEU A 46 -18.96 6.51 -15.22
C LEU A 46 -18.20 5.22 -14.86
N PHE A 47 -18.09 4.28 -15.79
CA PHE A 47 -17.23 3.11 -15.63
C PHE A 47 -15.76 3.53 -15.72
N LEU A 48 -15.36 4.20 -16.80
CA LEU A 48 -13.96 4.50 -17.08
C LEU A 48 -13.34 5.54 -16.13
N TYR A 49 -14.09 6.55 -15.68
CA TYR A 49 -13.49 7.66 -14.92
C TYR A 49 -12.87 7.20 -13.58
N ILE A 50 -13.40 6.15 -12.97
CA ILE A 50 -12.88 5.57 -11.72
C ILE A 50 -11.42 5.15 -11.92
N ASP A 51 -11.12 4.45 -13.01
CA ASP A 51 -9.77 3.95 -13.29
C ASP A 51 -8.89 4.98 -13.98
N LEU A 52 -9.43 5.78 -14.90
CA LEU A 52 -8.69 6.84 -15.59
C LEU A 52 -8.10 7.84 -14.60
N ILE A 53 -8.83 8.16 -13.53
CA ILE A 53 -8.36 9.06 -12.48
C ILE A 53 -7.67 8.27 -11.37
N GLY A 54 -8.22 7.15 -10.94
CA GLY A 54 -7.75 6.44 -9.74
C GLY A 54 -6.54 5.53 -9.96
N TYR A 55 -6.59 4.67 -10.98
CA TYR A 55 -5.66 3.55 -11.13
C TYR A 55 -4.57 3.81 -12.16
N ILE A 56 -4.97 4.19 -13.38
CA ILE A 56 -4.07 4.28 -14.55
C ILE A 56 -2.86 5.20 -14.30
N PRO A 57 -3.00 6.39 -13.69
CA PRO A 57 -1.85 7.27 -13.44
C PRO A 57 -0.79 6.60 -12.55
N GLY A 58 -1.21 5.88 -11.52
CA GLY A 58 -0.30 5.18 -10.60
C GLY A 58 0.33 3.95 -11.24
N ALA A 59 -0.43 3.18 -12.01
CA ALA A 59 0.07 2.01 -12.73
C ALA A 59 1.15 2.39 -13.75
N ILE A 60 0.92 3.48 -14.51
CA ILE A 60 1.90 4.05 -15.43
C ILE A 60 3.15 4.50 -14.66
N ALA A 61 2.98 5.23 -13.56
CA ALA A 61 4.11 5.69 -12.75
C ALA A 61 4.95 4.52 -12.20
N PHE A 62 4.31 3.45 -11.74
CA PHE A 62 4.97 2.27 -11.19
C PHE A 62 5.70 1.46 -12.26
N LYS A 63 5.07 1.30 -13.43
CA LYS A 63 5.72 0.67 -14.59
C LYS A 63 6.96 1.47 -15.03
N ARG A 64 6.84 2.80 -15.10
CA ARG A 64 7.96 3.70 -15.44
C ARG A 64 9.06 3.73 -14.39
N SER A 65 8.73 3.49 -13.12
CA SER A 65 9.71 3.43 -12.04
C SER A 65 10.50 2.11 -12.03
N GLY A 66 10.08 1.10 -12.79
CA GLY A 66 10.68 -0.24 -12.79
C GLY A 66 10.38 -1.00 -11.50
N GLY A 67 9.18 -0.82 -10.93
CA GLY A 67 8.76 -1.48 -9.70
C GLY A 67 9.22 -0.79 -8.41
N ARG A 68 9.92 0.34 -8.53
CA ARG A 68 10.32 1.15 -7.36
C ARG A 68 9.11 1.87 -6.75
N PRO A 69 9.16 2.22 -5.45
CA PRO A 69 8.10 2.98 -4.79
C PRO A 69 7.72 4.25 -5.57
N VAL A 70 6.42 4.47 -5.73
CA VAL A 70 5.86 5.67 -6.37
C VAL A 70 5.29 6.63 -5.34
N HIS A 71 5.07 7.87 -5.76
CA HIS A 71 4.52 8.93 -4.91
C HIS A 71 3.17 8.52 -4.29
N LYS A 72 2.97 8.85 -3.02
CA LYS A 72 1.77 8.43 -2.27
C LYS A 72 0.46 9.07 -2.78
N ALA A 73 0.55 10.17 -3.53
CA ALA A 73 -0.61 10.75 -4.20
C ALA A 73 -1.35 9.75 -5.11
N TYR A 74 -0.64 8.83 -5.78
CA TYR A 74 -1.30 7.81 -6.62
C TYR A 74 -2.13 6.82 -5.79
N TYR A 75 -1.70 6.53 -4.56
CA TYR A 75 -2.47 5.69 -3.62
C TYR A 75 -3.71 6.43 -3.14
N VAL A 76 -3.59 7.73 -2.87
CA VAL A 76 -4.74 8.58 -2.51
C VAL A 76 -5.74 8.62 -3.67
N LEU A 77 -5.28 8.88 -4.89
CA LEU A 77 -6.12 8.91 -6.09
C LEU A 77 -6.89 7.60 -6.25
N TYR A 78 -6.18 6.47 -6.19
CA TYR A 78 -6.81 5.16 -6.25
C TYR A 78 -7.86 4.99 -5.15
N ASN A 79 -7.47 5.22 -3.89
CA ASN A 79 -8.34 4.98 -2.73
C ASN A 79 -9.57 5.88 -2.71
N VAL A 80 -9.44 7.14 -3.12
CA VAL A 80 -10.56 8.08 -3.22
C VAL A 80 -11.51 7.64 -4.32
N MET A 81 -11.00 7.33 -5.52
CA MET A 81 -11.85 6.93 -6.65
C MET A 81 -12.50 5.55 -6.43
N HIS A 82 -11.80 4.63 -5.77
CA HIS A 82 -12.32 3.30 -5.43
C HIS A 82 -13.06 3.27 -4.09
N SER A 83 -13.26 4.40 -3.42
CA SER A 83 -14.01 4.44 -2.15
C SER A 83 -15.52 4.35 -2.40
N LEU A 84 -16.19 3.42 -1.72
CA LEU A 84 -17.66 3.37 -1.71
C LEU A 84 -18.28 4.66 -1.19
N ILE A 85 -17.63 5.35 -0.26
CA ILE A 85 -18.12 6.62 0.30
C ILE A 85 -18.11 7.71 -0.78
N THR A 86 -16.98 7.85 -1.48
CA THR A 86 -16.85 8.83 -2.57
C THR A 86 -17.85 8.52 -3.68
N GLN A 87 -17.97 7.25 -4.06
CA GLN A 87 -18.90 6.83 -5.11
C GLN A 87 -20.37 6.98 -4.71
N ALA A 88 -20.73 6.72 -3.45
CA ALA A 88 -22.07 7.01 -2.94
C ALA A 88 -22.37 8.51 -2.96
N ALA A 89 -21.40 9.37 -2.65
CA ALA A 89 -21.56 10.82 -2.79
C ALA A 89 -21.76 11.24 -4.24
N VAL A 90 -20.99 10.68 -5.19
CA VAL A 90 -21.18 10.94 -6.63
C VAL A 90 -22.58 10.53 -7.09
N VAL A 91 -23.02 9.31 -6.77
CA VAL A 91 -24.38 8.83 -7.10
C VAL A 91 -25.45 9.70 -6.45
N GLY A 92 -25.29 10.03 -5.17
CA GLY A 92 -26.25 10.86 -4.44
C GLY A 92 -26.39 12.26 -5.01
N LEU A 93 -25.28 12.93 -5.34
CA LEU A 93 -25.26 14.24 -5.98
C LEU A 93 -25.86 14.19 -7.39
N TRP A 94 -25.58 13.13 -8.15
CA TRP A 94 -26.17 12.93 -9.47
C TRP A 94 -27.69 12.78 -9.37
N CYS A 95 -28.17 11.90 -8.50
CA CYS A 95 -29.60 11.73 -8.24
C CYS A 95 -30.27 13.03 -7.79
N TRP A 96 -29.57 13.86 -7.04
CA TRP A 96 -30.07 15.15 -6.55
C TRP A 96 -30.16 16.23 -7.65
N TRP A 97 -29.17 16.33 -8.54
CA TRP A 97 -29.12 17.41 -9.56
C TRP A 97 -29.68 17.01 -10.92
N ILE A 98 -29.50 15.77 -11.34
CA ILE A 98 -29.85 15.27 -12.68
C ILE A 98 -31.05 14.33 -12.60
N GLY A 99 -31.20 13.64 -11.47
CA GLY A 99 -32.21 12.61 -11.26
C GLY A 99 -31.62 11.20 -11.33
N PRO A 100 -32.33 10.20 -10.79
CA PRO A 100 -31.89 8.81 -10.87
C PRO A 100 -31.95 8.32 -12.32
N GLU A 101 -30.90 7.64 -12.77
CA GLU A 101 -30.85 6.98 -14.07
C GLU A 101 -30.09 5.66 -14.01
N TRP A 102 -30.43 4.72 -14.88
CA TRP A 102 -29.83 3.39 -14.93
C TRP A 102 -28.33 3.39 -15.28
N ALA A 103 -27.83 4.47 -15.90
CA ALA A 103 -26.40 4.62 -16.17
C ALA A 103 -25.55 4.60 -14.89
N LEU A 104 -26.12 5.01 -13.75
CA LEU A 104 -25.44 5.00 -12.45
C LEU A 104 -25.07 3.58 -11.98
N LEU A 105 -25.68 2.53 -12.55
CA LEU A 105 -25.31 1.14 -12.27
C LEU A 105 -23.86 0.82 -12.66
N ALA A 106 -23.22 1.62 -13.52
CA ALA A 106 -21.80 1.49 -13.85
C ALA A 106 -20.92 1.49 -12.59
N ILE A 107 -21.24 2.34 -11.62
CA ILE A 107 -20.45 2.55 -10.40
C ILE A 107 -20.46 1.31 -9.48
N PRO A 108 -21.62 0.80 -9.00
CA PRO A 108 -21.64 -0.41 -8.19
C PRO A 108 -21.17 -1.63 -8.99
N TRP A 109 -21.39 -1.68 -10.30
CA TRP A 109 -20.88 -2.75 -11.16
C TRP A 109 -19.35 -2.77 -11.21
N HIS A 110 -18.70 -1.62 -11.44
CA HIS A 110 -17.24 -1.48 -11.44
C HIS A 110 -16.63 -1.86 -10.09
N LEU A 111 -17.09 -1.20 -9.03
CA LEU A 111 -16.53 -1.36 -7.69
C LEU A 111 -16.73 -2.77 -7.12
N SER A 112 -17.86 -3.40 -7.43
CA SER A 112 -18.15 -4.77 -7.03
C SER A 112 -17.41 -5.78 -7.89
N GLY A 113 -17.21 -5.49 -9.18
CA GLY A 113 -16.36 -6.29 -10.06
C GLY A 113 -14.92 -6.31 -9.58
N ASP A 114 -14.35 -5.14 -9.26
CA ASP A 114 -12.96 -5.04 -8.82
C ASP A 114 -12.69 -5.82 -7.53
N ARG A 115 -13.60 -5.71 -6.55
CA ARG A 115 -13.49 -6.43 -5.27
C ARG A 115 -13.89 -7.89 -5.37
N GLY A 116 -15.01 -8.18 -6.01
CA GLY A 116 -15.58 -9.52 -6.09
C GLY A 116 -14.79 -10.42 -7.04
N LEU A 117 -14.59 -9.99 -8.29
CA LEU A 117 -13.93 -10.80 -9.32
C LEU A 117 -12.41 -10.74 -9.24
N PHE A 118 -11.84 -9.55 -9.05
CA PHE A 118 -10.38 -9.39 -9.04
C PHE A 118 -9.76 -9.43 -7.65
N GLY A 119 -10.50 -9.14 -6.59
CA GLY A 119 -9.97 -9.10 -5.23
C GLY A 119 -9.15 -7.83 -4.93
N ASN A 120 -9.34 -6.78 -5.72
CA ASN A 120 -8.73 -5.48 -5.52
C ASN A 120 -9.58 -4.64 -4.57
N PHE A 121 -8.97 -4.18 -3.49
CA PHE A 121 -9.55 -3.26 -2.52
C PHE A 121 -8.66 -2.02 -2.41
N THR A 122 -8.84 -1.21 -1.36
CA THR A 122 -8.03 -0.02 -1.12
C THR A 122 -6.52 -0.31 -1.09
N LYS A 123 -5.72 0.42 -1.86
CA LYS A 123 -4.26 0.27 -1.85
C LYS A 123 -3.71 0.63 -0.47
N SER A 124 -2.91 -0.28 0.09
CA SER A 124 -2.16 -0.01 1.32
C SER A 124 -0.99 0.91 1.03
N PHE A 125 -0.82 1.97 1.82
CA PHE A 125 0.32 2.86 1.71
C PHE A 125 1.66 2.19 2.05
N ALA A 126 1.63 1.03 2.73
CA ALA A 126 2.82 0.29 3.13
C ALA A 126 3.29 -0.74 2.09
N LEU A 127 2.49 -1.03 1.06
CA LEU A 127 2.79 -2.02 0.02
C LEU A 127 3.15 -1.35 -1.32
N PRO A 128 3.82 -2.08 -2.23
CA PRO A 128 3.98 -1.66 -3.61
C PRO A 128 2.63 -1.30 -4.26
N TYR A 129 2.65 -0.40 -5.26
CA TYR A 129 1.43 0.07 -5.90
C TYR A 129 0.75 -1.04 -6.70
N GLU A 130 1.53 -1.81 -7.48
CA GLU A 130 1.05 -3.02 -8.11
C GLU A 130 1.14 -4.23 -7.16
N PRO A 131 0.23 -5.21 -7.28
CA PRO A 131 0.22 -6.39 -6.42
C PRO A 131 1.50 -7.21 -6.57
N VAL A 132 2.27 -7.29 -5.48
CA VAL A 132 3.47 -8.14 -5.37
C VAL A 132 3.38 -8.90 -4.05
N ARG A 133 3.50 -10.23 -4.07
CA ARG A 133 3.39 -11.05 -2.85
C ARG A 133 4.39 -10.57 -1.79
N HIS A 134 3.86 -10.26 -0.62
CA HIS A 134 4.59 -9.66 0.49
C HIS A 134 4.83 -10.72 1.56
N GLN A 135 6.07 -10.78 2.02
CA GLN A 135 6.54 -11.74 3.00
C GLN A 135 5.76 -11.72 4.33
N GLY A 136 5.35 -10.52 4.76
CA GLY A 136 4.52 -10.37 5.96
C GLY A 136 3.17 -11.09 5.88
N TYR A 137 2.58 -11.25 4.69
CA TYR A 137 1.35 -12.02 4.53
C TYR A 137 1.61 -13.52 4.66
N LEU A 138 2.74 -14.02 4.12
CA LEU A 138 3.11 -15.43 4.24
C LEU A 138 3.40 -15.82 5.69
N ARG A 139 4.13 -14.97 6.43
CA ARG A 139 4.34 -15.18 7.87
C ARG A 139 3.03 -15.27 8.65
N LEU A 140 2.06 -14.41 8.33
CA LEU A 140 0.73 -14.49 8.95
C LEU A 140 0.07 -15.86 8.69
N LEU A 141 0.21 -16.42 7.49
CA LEU A 141 -0.35 -17.74 7.19
C LEU A 141 0.39 -18.86 7.92
N ASP A 142 1.72 -18.79 8.00
CA ASP A 142 2.54 -19.74 8.74
C ASP A 142 2.18 -19.75 10.23
N ASP A 143 2.05 -18.57 10.84
CA ASP A 143 1.68 -18.40 12.25
C ASP A 143 0.27 -18.97 12.55
N LEU A 144 -0.60 -19.00 11.55
CA LEU A 144 -1.95 -19.56 11.63
C LEU A 144 -2.03 -21.04 11.19
N GLY A 145 -0.92 -21.65 10.75
CA GLY A 145 -0.88 -23.02 10.24
C GLY A 145 -1.66 -23.23 8.95
N LEU A 146 -1.79 -22.18 8.13
CA LEU A 146 -2.57 -22.19 6.88
C LEU A 146 -1.68 -22.39 5.66
N ALA A 147 -2.19 -23.15 4.68
CA ALA A 147 -1.51 -23.35 3.41
C ALA A 147 -1.35 -22.03 2.64
N HIS A 148 -0.20 -21.85 1.99
CA HIS A 148 0.05 -20.67 1.16
C HIS A 148 -0.80 -20.70 -0.11
N PRO A 149 -1.52 -19.60 -0.42
CA PRO A 149 -2.28 -19.52 -1.66
C PRO A 149 -1.34 -19.40 -2.85
N LYS A 150 -1.75 -20.00 -3.98
CA LYS A 150 -1.01 -19.96 -5.25
C LYS A 150 -0.54 -18.54 -5.57
N PRO A 151 0.68 -18.35 -6.09
CA PRO A 151 1.15 -17.05 -6.54
C PRO A 151 0.19 -16.43 -7.57
N VAL A 152 -0.03 -15.12 -7.45
CA VAL A 152 -0.85 -14.35 -8.40
C VAL A 152 0.12 -13.49 -9.22
N GLY A 153 0.33 -13.84 -10.50
CA GLY A 153 1.22 -13.12 -11.42
C GLY A 153 2.64 -13.70 -11.60
N HIS A 154 3.30 -13.34 -12.71
CA HIS A 154 4.64 -13.78 -13.09
C HIS A 154 5.72 -13.00 -12.31
N THR A 155 6.31 -13.59 -11.27
CA THR A 155 7.77 -13.75 -11.04
C THR A 155 8.13 -13.90 -9.55
N PHE A 156 9.07 -14.84 -9.37
CA PHE A 156 9.84 -15.26 -8.18
C PHE A 156 9.08 -15.83 -6.98
N ASP A 157 9.53 -17.03 -6.58
CA ASP A 157 9.19 -17.60 -5.29
C ASP A 157 9.64 -16.64 -4.18
N PRO A 158 8.79 -16.39 -3.18
CA PRO A 158 9.14 -15.53 -2.06
C PRO A 158 10.36 -16.11 -1.31
N GLU A 159 11.41 -15.30 -1.15
CA GLU A 159 12.56 -15.65 -0.31
C GLU A 159 12.09 -15.92 1.14
N PRO A 160 12.39 -17.08 1.73
CA PRO A 160 11.93 -17.44 3.07
C PRO A 160 12.37 -16.41 4.11
N VAL A 161 11.42 -15.72 4.71
CA VAL A 161 11.68 -14.80 5.81
C VAL A 161 11.56 -15.55 7.13
N GLY A 162 12.69 -16.06 7.61
CA GLY A 162 12.80 -16.75 8.90
C GLY A 162 11.98 -16.10 10.01
N HIS A 163 11.37 -16.94 10.84
CA HIS A 163 10.55 -16.54 11.97
C HIS A 163 11.35 -15.66 12.94
N LEU A 164 10.86 -14.44 13.23
CA LEU A 164 11.16 -13.78 14.49
C LEU A 164 9.95 -14.00 15.39
N PRO A 165 9.97 -15.02 16.27
CA PRO A 165 8.91 -15.16 17.26
C PRO A 165 8.78 -13.87 18.07
N ALA A 166 7.54 -13.47 18.36
CA ALA A 166 7.18 -12.22 19.02
C ALA A 166 7.88 -11.99 20.38
N THR A 167 8.50 -13.02 20.94
CA THR A 167 9.27 -13.00 22.20
C THR A 167 10.64 -12.33 22.09
N ALA A 168 11.19 -12.07 20.90
CA ALA A 168 12.54 -11.48 20.78
C ALA A 168 12.61 -9.96 21.04
N ARG A 169 11.50 -9.30 21.40
CA ARG A 169 11.46 -7.83 21.58
C ARG A 169 11.69 -7.33 23.01
N THR A 170 11.97 -8.22 23.97
CA THR A 170 12.23 -7.83 25.36
C THR A 170 13.41 -8.60 25.94
N THR A 171 14.63 -8.21 25.60
CA THR A 171 15.85 -8.33 26.44
C THR A 171 17.00 -7.58 25.75
N ALA A 172 16.81 -6.29 25.49
CA ALA A 172 17.96 -5.40 25.44
C ALA A 172 18.27 -5.05 26.91
N PRO A 173 19.43 -5.46 27.48
CA PRO A 173 19.80 -5.00 28.80
C PRO A 173 19.91 -3.47 28.77
N ALA A 174 19.23 -2.82 29.71
CA ALA A 174 19.35 -1.39 29.93
C ALA A 174 20.84 -1.05 30.05
N ALA A 175 21.33 -0.20 29.15
CA ALA A 175 22.66 0.34 29.25
C ALA A 175 22.80 1.01 30.63
N ALA A 176 23.72 0.49 31.43
CA ALA A 176 24.06 1.06 32.72
C ALA A 176 24.45 2.55 32.53
N PRO A 177 24.02 3.45 33.43
CA PRO A 177 24.39 4.85 33.32
C PRO A 177 25.91 5.01 33.47
N ALA A 178 26.51 5.71 32.51
CA ALA A 178 27.91 6.09 32.50
C ALA A 178 28.25 6.87 33.77
N ALA A 179 29.23 6.38 34.53
CA ALA A 179 29.79 7.08 35.68
C ALA A 179 30.38 8.43 35.22
N ALA A 180 29.90 9.50 35.85
CA ALA A 180 30.40 10.85 35.67
C ALA A 180 31.85 10.95 36.16
N ALA A 181 32.71 11.51 35.30
CA ALA A 181 34.05 11.95 35.65
C ALA A 181 34.01 13.39 36.20
N GLY A 182 34.83 13.63 37.23
CA GLY A 182 35.23 14.95 37.74
C GLY A 182 35.43 14.90 39.26
N ALA A 183 36.43 15.50 39.88
CA ALA A 183 37.69 16.15 39.52
C ALA A 183 38.43 16.41 40.86
N ASP A 184 39.68 16.91 40.78
CA ASP A 184 40.50 17.52 41.85
C ASP A 184 41.41 16.59 42.68
N ALA A 185 42.68 16.92 42.99
CA ALA A 185 43.60 17.98 42.59
C ALA A 185 45.02 17.67 43.13
N ALA A 186 46.01 18.38 42.56
CA ALA A 186 47.30 18.81 43.13
C ALA A 186 48.51 17.85 43.20
N GLY A 187 49.59 18.27 42.54
CA GLY A 187 50.95 17.76 42.72
C GLY A 187 51.93 18.37 41.71
N ALA A 188 52.56 19.48 42.08
CA ALA A 188 53.41 20.33 41.24
C ALA A 188 54.86 19.82 41.05
N GLY A 189 55.49 20.29 39.97
CA GLY A 189 56.95 20.29 39.72
C GLY A 189 57.32 19.51 38.45
N GLY A 190 58.09 20.00 37.48
CA GLY A 190 58.80 21.25 37.26
C GLY A 190 59.66 21.13 35.99
N LEU A 191 60.05 22.29 35.43
CA LEU A 191 61.24 22.57 34.61
C LEU A 191 61.35 22.10 33.13
N ALA A 192 61.17 23.11 32.25
CA ALA A 192 62.17 23.67 31.32
C ALA A 192 62.69 22.92 30.07
N GLY A 193 62.72 23.66 28.94
CA GLY A 193 63.53 23.41 27.73
C GLY A 193 62.69 23.37 26.44
N ALA A 194 62.37 24.48 25.76
CA ALA A 194 63.19 25.32 24.87
C ALA A 194 63.45 24.73 23.46
N THR A 195 63.13 25.54 22.45
CA THR A 195 63.48 25.48 21.00
C THR A 195 62.76 24.40 20.19
N GLY A 196 62.24 24.61 18.97
CA GLY A 196 62.36 25.66 17.95
C GLY A 196 62.11 24.95 16.59
N GLY A 197 61.47 25.60 15.60
CA GLY A 197 61.45 25.08 14.23
C GLY A 197 60.12 25.16 13.47
N GLU A 198 59.93 26.28 12.78
CA GLU A 198 59.50 26.41 11.38
C GLU A 198 58.24 25.67 10.85
N ARG A 199 57.22 26.48 10.48
CA ARG A 199 56.35 26.29 9.28
C ARG A 199 57.18 26.62 8.02
N PRO A 200 56.82 26.27 6.75
CA PRO A 200 55.46 26.30 6.18
C PRO A 200 55.09 25.36 4.99
N VAL A 201 53.78 25.32 4.67
CA VAL A 201 53.10 25.33 3.33
C VAL A 201 53.55 24.28 2.28
N SER A 202 52.67 23.48 1.64
CA SER A 202 52.04 23.84 0.35
C SER A 202 51.24 22.70 -0.31
N THR A 203 50.11 23.06 -0.94
CA THR A 203 49.47 22.54 -2.19
C THR A 203 49.11 21.04 -2.31
N ALA A 204 47.84 20.64 -2.50
CA ALA A 204 46.94 20.81 -3.66
C ALA A 204 47.30 19.95 -4.90
N ALA A 205 46.41 19.02 -5.27
CA ALA A 205 46.04 18.57 -6.63
C ALA A 205 45.11 17.34 -6.49
N ARG A 206 43.82 17.47 -6.82
CA ARG A 206 43.17 17.04 -8.08
C ARG A 206 42.88 15.55 -8.14
#